data_AF-A0AAD4HEY7-F1
#
_entry.id   AF-A0AAD4HEY7-F1
#
_cell.length_a   1.000
_cell.length_b   1.000
_cell.length_c   1.000
_cell.angle_alpha   90.00
_cell.angle_beta   90.00
_cell.angle_gamma   90.00
#
_symmetry.space_group_name_H-M   'P 1'
#
loop_
_entity.id
_entity.type
_entity.pdbx_description
1 polymer ?
#
loop_
_entity_poly.entity_id
_entity_poly.type
_entity_poly.pdbx_seq_one_letter_code
_entity_poly.pdbx_strand_id
1 'polypeptide(L)'
;MRESWTPIIAWNIVKYHAVKYIVDPRVPHNHKSRTKGPGSEIFDRCWGHKSRTEGPGSEIFGVGSSQGAGCAFLIWLDSLLSSLVVLPQNDEWWPSISGFLDYTHTWSIASATSIAWVVIAYLLTVASSLADVSSNINSNGQGTGSVWLWLIPIVIGWLQLSPKCDYARVRKAMENADAMAFVATDHGVVVKASDHSEMRAVSIDTDIENPSSNDEMLTPPVYNYARAISWSRSAEDVFNAFRIASNNAKLHRPVMTGATWMNSNRRNFIEPGNRKGNASEVNAYCRLPLYAVRSPWATGMFSRMFVASLLPLALQWATTGSAVIVVYLTPTVGLGCRSLGYLMYGALATVVWAMLVMSSILSHYAFSYSDRPRSPFSSTTLRLVKLASNLLRWGGKLVAIVNAIWIIAAGMLQFTDIYDNCYCNSSVLGRGVQYAYYIVELDGVDLGQTKAAWFGALALAGSVSLGFIFYMSLLTDLVPI
;
A
#
# COMPACT_ATOMS: atom_id res chain seq x y z
N MET A 1 19.22 -10.80 -0.21
CA MET A 1 19.10 -9.32 -0.14
C MET A 1 18.18 -8.73 -1.21
N ARG A 2 17.49 -9.51 -2.04
CA ARG A 2 16.25 -9.08 -2.70
C ARG A 2 15.10 -9.86 -2.06
N GLU A 3 13.97 -9.18 -1.81
CA GLU A 3 12.63 -9.68 -1.42
C GLU A 3 12.01 -8.83 -0.29
N SER A 4 11.28 -7.77 -0.68
CA SER A 4 10.39 -7.02 0.21
C SER A 4 9.16 -6.53 -0.57
N TRP A 5 8.02 -6.41 0.10
CA TRP A 5 6.65 -6.07 -0.40
C TRP A 5 5.79 -7.22 -0.88
N THR A 6 4.48 -7.04 -0.70
CA THR A 6 3.54 -8.15 -0.60
C THR A 6 2.15 -7.95 -1.20
N PRO A 7 1.53 -6.76 -1.36
CA PRO A 7 0.26 -6.68 -2.07
C PRO A 7 0.47 -6.65 -3.60
N ILE A 8 1.42 -5.84 -4.08
CA ILE A 8 1.77 -5.76 -5.50
C ILE A 8 2.69 -6.92 -5.92
N ILE A 9 3.51 -7.43 -5.00
CA ILE A 9 4.36 -8.60 -5.25
C ILE A 9 3.65 -9.91 -4.90
N ALA A 10 2.46 -9.91 -4.27
CA ALA A 10 1.58 -11.08 -4.31
C ALA A 10 1.32 -11.47 -5.77
N TRP A 11 0.83 -10.47 -6.50
CA TRP A 11 0.47 -10.58 -7.89
C TRP A 11 1.69 -10.86 -8.76
N ASN A 12 2.81 -10.18 -8.52
CA ASN A 12 4.03 -10.40 -9.30
C ASN A 12 4.83 -11.66 -8.93
N ILE A 13 4.76 -12.20 -7.71
CA ILE A 13 5.31 -13.54 -7.41
C ILE A 13 4.52 -14.60 -8.19
N VAL A 14 3.19 -14.45 -8.24
CA VAL A 14 2.34 -15.31 -9.05
C VAL A 14 2.64 -15.15 -10.55
N LYS A 15 2.74 -13.91 -11.06
CA LYS A 15 3.19 -13.62 -12.44
C LYS A 15 4.54 -14.27 -12.76
N TYR A 16 5.56 -14.03 -11.94
CA TYR A 16 6.93 -14.52 -12.18
C TYR A 16 7.07 -16.04 -12.02
N HIS A 17 6.33 -16.70 -11.11
CA HIS A 17 6.38 -18.17 -11.01
C HIS A 17 5.47 -18.89 -12.01
N ALA A 18 4.32 -18.32 -12.39
CA ALA A 18 3.48 -18.86 -13.45
C ALA A 18 4.20 -18.76 -14.82
N VAL A 19 4.63 -17.55 -15.21
CA VAL A 19 5.27 -17.32 -16.52
C VAL A 19 6.58 -18.11 -16.64
N LYS A 20 7.47 -18.05 -15.63
CA LYS A 20 8.81 -18.68 -15.71
C LYS A 20 8.82 -20.21 -15.66
N TYR A 21 7.71 -20.87 -15.27
CA TYR A 21 7.63 -22.33 -15.17
C TYR A 21 6.51 -22.97 -15.99
N ILE A 22 5.64 -22.19 -16.65
CA ILE A 22 4.58 -22.70 -17.53
C ILE A 22 4.70 -22.11 -18.95
N VAL A 23 5.22 -20.87 -19.13
CA VAL A 23 5.14 -20.13 -20.40
C VAL A 23 6.44 -19.36 -20.74
N ASP A 24 7.48 -20.05 -21.23
CA ASP A 24 8.53 -19.45 -22.11
C ASP A 24 8.44 -20.05 -23.54
N PRO A 25 7.47 -19.62 -24.36
CA PRO A 25 7.46 -19.88 -25.79
C PRO A 25 8.29 -18.79 -26.48
N ARG A 26 9.62 -18.91 -26.43
CA ARG A 26 10.50 -18.19 -27.39
C ARG A 26 10.32 -18.75 -28.81
N VAL A 27 9.19 -18.37 -29.41
CA VAL A 27 8.90 -18.53 -30.84
C VAL A 27 9.22 -17.18 -31.51
N PRO A 28 10.09 -17.14 -32.54
CA PRO A 28 10.41 -15.89 -33.21
C PRO A 28 9.21 -15.39 -34.01
N HIS A 29 8.78 -14.15 -33.77
CA HIS A 29 7.79 -13.48 -34.62
C HIS A 29 8.35 -13.28 -36.03
N ASN A 30 7.83 -14.05 -36.97
CA ASN A 30 8.20 -13.94 -38.37
C ASN A 30 7.43 -12.77 -39.01
N HIS A 31 8.14 -11.78 -39.55
CA HIS A 31 7.55 -10.62 -40.22
C HIS A 31 6.71 -11.05 -41.43
N LYS A 32 5.46 -10.58 -41.51
CA LYS A 32 4.75 -10.33 -42.78
C LYS A 32 3.83 -9.11 -42.66
N SER A 33 3.48 -8.53 -43.81
CA SER A 33 3.30 -7.09 -44.00
C SER A 33 1.95 -6.66 -44.58
N ARG A 34 1.64 -5.35 -44.45
CA ARG A 34 0.60 -4.56 -45.19
C ARG A 34 -0.86 -4.85 -44.77
N THR A 35 -1.82 -3.91 -44.83
CA THR A 35 -1.95 -2.62 -45.57
C THR A 35 -2.48 -1.43 -44.73
N LYS A 36 -2.29 -0.18 -45.22
CA LYS A 36 -2.99 1.07 -44.76
C LYS A 36 -4.41 1.12 -45.35
N GLY A 37 -5.48 1.53 -44.65
CA GLY A 37 -5.94 2.92 -44.35
C GLY A 37 -7.30 3.18 -45.07
N PRO A 38 -8.01 4.34 -44.96
CA PRO A 38 -7.89 5.49 -44.05
C PRO A 38 -9.24 6.02 -43.42
N GLY A 39 -9.16 7.02 -42.52
CA GLY A 39 -10.23 7.97 -42.10
C GLY A 39 -11.33 7.44 -41.16
N SER A 40 -12.08 8.23 -40.38
CA SER A 40 -12.00 9.58 -39.80
C SER A 40 -13.41 9.94 -39.24
N GLU A 41 -13.51 10.87 -38.27
CA GLU A 41 -14.77 11.48 -37.75
C GLU A 41 -15.67 10.62 -36.81
N ILE A 42 -16.46 11.16 -35.86
CA ILE A 42 -16.46 12.42 -35.06
C ILE A 42 -17.25 12.18 -33.73
N PHE A 43 -17.25 13.17 -32.84
CA PHE A 43 -17.92 13.27 -31.53
C PHE A 43 -19.44 12.98 -31.46
N ASP A 44 -19.93 12.95 -30.21
CA ASP A 44 -21.31 13.14 -29.73
C ASP A 44 -22.35 12.00 -29.81
N ARG A 45 -22.61 11.38 -28.63
CA ARG A 45 -23.92 11.52 -27.97
C ARG A 45 -23.93 11.07 -26.50
N CYS A 46 -24.05 12.03 -25.59
CA CYS A 46 -24.66 11.84 -24.28
C CYS A 46 -26.02 12.57 -24.22
N TRP A 47 -26.91 12.07 -23.36
CA TRP A 47 -28.17 12.67 -22.88
C TRP A 47 -29.47 12.58 -23.74
N GLY A 48 -30.59 12.43 -23.01
CA GLY A 48 -31.94 12.11 -23.50
C GLY A 48 -32.74 11.23 -22.50
N HIS A 49 -33.15 11.63 -21.29
CA HIS A 49 -33.99 12.76 -20.81
C HIS A 49 -35.47 12.37 -20.50
N LYS A 50 -35.84 12.25 -19.21
CA LYS A 50 -37.19 12.44 -18.61
C LYS A 50 -37.10 12.32 -17.06
N SER A 51 -37.06 13.39 -16.25
CA SER A 51 -38.14 14.31 -15.80
C SER A 51 -39.32 13.57 -15.14
N ARG A 52 -39.79 13.83 -13.90
CA ARG A 52 -39.89 15.03 -13.03
C ARG A 52 -39.78 14.60 -11.52
N THR A 53 -39.82 15.42 -10.45
CA THR A 53 -40.18 16.86 -10.21
C THR A 53 -39.37 17.46 -9.03
N GLU A 54 -39.74 18.68 -8.61
CA GLU A 54 -39.30 19.52 -7.47
C GLU A 54 -39.73 19.01 -6.06
N GLY A 55 -39.20 19.51 -4.92
CA GLY A 55 -38.53 20.80 -4.67
C GLY A 55 -37.55 20.86 -3.47
N PRO A 56 -37.31 22.04 -2.85
CA PRO A 56 -35.93 22.55 -2.71
C PRO A 56 -35.35 22.64 -1.28
N GLY A 57 -34.01 22.76 -1.20
CA GLY A 57 -33.33 23.52 -0.14
C GLY A 57 -32.20 22.83 0.63
N SER A 58 -30.98 22.84 0.09
CA SER A 58 -29.70 23.15 0.80
C SER A 58 -28.48 22.72 -0.03
N GLU A 59 -27.73 23.69 -0.56
CA GLU A 59 -26.40 23.44 -1.12
C GLU A 59 -25.36 23.40 0.01
N ILE A 60 -24.85 22.22 0.34
CA ILE A 60 -23.61 22.06 1.13
C ILE A 60 -22.79 20.94 0.49
N PHE A 61 -21.58 21.29 0.01
CA PHE A 61 -20.46 20.44 -0.42
C PHE A 61 -20.76 18.94 -0.59
N GLY A 62 -21.09 18.54 -1.82
CA GLY A 62 -21.17 17.13 -2.21
C GLY A 62 -19.80 16.44 -2.19
N VAL A 63 -19.48 15.76 -1.09
CA VAL A 63 -18.35 14.82 -1.03
C VAL A 63 -18.71 13.59 -1.88
N GLY A 64 -18.07 13.47 -3.04
CA GLY A 64 -18.40 12.47 -4.04
C GLY A 64 -17.98 11.03 -3.69
N SER A 65 -18.89 10.10 -3.98
CA SER A 65 -18.69 8.66 -4.12
C SER A 65 -18.42 7.82 -2.86
N SER A 66 -19.42 7.01 -2.51
CA SER A 66 -19.29 5.78 -1.73
C SER A 66 -18.47 4.72 -2.48
N GLN A 67 -17.14 4.87 -2.50
CA GLN A 67 -16.23 3.86 -3.04
C GLN A 67 -16.04 2.74 -2.03
N GLY A 68 -16.86 1.69 -2.14
CA GLY A 68 -16.66 0.43 -1.44
C GLY A 68 -15.29 -0.15 -1.79
N ALA A 69 -14.48 -0.46 -0.78
CA ALA A 69 -13.13 -0.96 -0.97
C ALA A 69 -13.12 -2.49 -0.82
N GLY A 70 -13.38 -3.18 -1.94
CA GLY A 70 -13.39 -4.64 -2.00
C GLY A 70 -12.07 -5.27 -1.56
N CYS A 71 -12.17 -6.45 -0.97
CA CYS A 71 -11.01 -7.22 -0.52
C CYS A 71 -10.78 -8.43 -1.43
N ALA A 72 -9.54 -8.60 -1.88
CA ALA A 72 -9.15 -9.79 -2.62
C ALA A 72 -9.16 -11.04 -1.70
N PHE A 73 -10.03 -11.98 -2.02
CA PHE A 73 -10.20 -13.26 -1.33
C PHE A 73 -9.89 -14.44 -2.27
N LEU A 74 -9.55 -15.59 -1.69
CA LEU A 74 -9.26 -16.83 -2.42
C LEU A 74 -10.20 -17.94 -1.96
N ILE A 75 -11.02 -18.42 -2.89
CA ILE A 75 -11.97 -19.49 -2.63
C ILE A 75 -11.26 -20.81 -2.94
N TRP A 76 -10.97 -21.57 -1.87
CA TRP A 76 -10.40 -22.93 -1.94
C TRP A 76 -11.45 -24.03 -2.07
N LEU A 77 -12.74 -23.68 -2.26
CA LEU A 77 -13.78 -24.65 -2.56
C LEU A 77 -13.59 -25.27 -3.96
N ASP A 78 -14.07 -26.51 -4.10
CA ASP A 78 -14.37 -27.19 -5.37
C ASP A 78 -13.24 -27.22 -6.42
N SER A 79 -12.00 -27.34 -5.94
CA SER A 79 -10.78 -27.40 -6.75
C SER A 79 -10.51 -26.15 -7.63
N LEU A 80 -11.24 -25.05 -7.43
CA LEU A 80 -11.20 -23.86 -8.30
C LEU A 80 -9.79 -23.30 -8.47
N LEU A 81 -9.11 -22.95 -7.37
CA LEU A 81 -7.74 -22.42 -7.42
C LEU A 81 -6.73 -23.45 -7.97
N SER A 82 -6.86 -24.71 -7.57
CA SER A 82 -6.00 -25.78 -8.06
C SER A 82 -6.15 -25.98 -9.57
N SER A 83 -7.38 -25.88 -10.09
CA SER A 83 -7.67 -25.91 -11.53
C SER A 83 -7.09 -24.70 -12.27
N LEU A 84 -7.22 -23.49 -11.70
CA LEU A 84 -6.65 -22.26 -12.26
C LEU A 84 -5.11 -22.32 -12.39
N VAL A 85 -4.45 -22.99 -11.45
CA VAL A 85 -2.98 -23.19 -11.43
C VAL A 85 -2.54 -24.33 -12.35
N VAL A 86 -3.28 -25.43 -12.40
CA VAL A 86 -2.81 -26.68 -13.00
C VAL A 86 -3.27 -26.88 -14.43
N LEU A 87 -4.53 -26.58 -14.77
CA LEU A 87 -5.09 -26.95 -16.08
C LEU A 87 -4.46 -26.12 -17.22
N PRO A 88 -4.09 -26.75 -18.35
CA PRO A 88 -3.48 -26.04 -19.48
C PRO A 88 -4.43 -25.04 -20.16
N GLN A 89 -5.75 -25.22 -20.02
CA GLN A 89 -6.75 -24.26 -20.51
C GLN A 89 -6.66 -22.89 -19.81
N ASN A 90 -6.06 -22.83 -18.62
CA ASN A 90 -5.89 -21.59 -17.85
C ASN A 90 -4.54 -20.89 -18.09
N ASP A 91 -3.72 -21.36 -19.01
CA ASP A 91 -2.39 -20.78 -19.29
C ASP A 91 -2.48 -19.33 -19.80
N GLU A 92 -3.54 -18.99 -20.53
CA GLU A 92 -3.80 -17.61 -21.00
C GLU A 92 -4.40 -16.70 -19.92
N TRP A 93 -4.93 -17.26 -18.82
CA TRP A 93 -5.59 -16.48 -17.77
C TRP A 93 -4.61 -15.53 -17.09
N TRP A 94 -3.47 -16.06 -16.60
CA TRP A 94 -2.43 -15.34 -15.87
C TRP A 94 -1.79 -14.16 -16.64
N PRO A 95 -1.38 -14.30 -17.93
CA PRO A 95 -0.91 -13.16 -18.70
C PRO A 95 -2.02 -12.17 -19.02
N SER A 96 -3.26 -12.62 -19.27
CA SER A 96 -4.39 -11.72 -19.60
C SER A 96 -4.76 -10.82 -18.41
N ILE A 97 -4.93 -11.37 -17.21
CA ILE A 97 -5.20 -10.56 -16.02
C ILE A 97 -4.01 -9.66 -15.68
N SER A 98 -2.76 -10.09 -15.92
CA SER A 98 -1.61 -9.20 -15.78
C SER A 98 -1.64 -8.04 -16.77
N GLY A 99 -2.11 -8.25 -18.00
CA GLY A 99 -2.29 -7.19 -18.99
C GLY A 99 -3.45 -6.24 -18.65
N PHE A 100 -4.55 -6.76 -18.12
CA PHE A 100 -5.69 -5.94 -17.68
C PHE A 100 -5.38 -5.07 -16.45
N LEU A 101 -4.39 -5.47 -15.64
CA LEU A 101 -3.93 -4.72 -14.47
C LEU A 101 -2.69 -3.84 -14.73
N ASP A 102 -2.06 -3.96 -15.91
CA ASP A 102 -0.90 -3.15 -16.28
C ASP A 102 -1.33 -1.76 -16.80
N TYR A 103 -1.52 -0.83 -15.86
CA TYR A 103 -1.94 0.53 -16.16
C TYR A 103 -0.79 1.53 -16.03
N THR A 104 -0.49 2.22 -17.13
CA THR A 104 0.68 3.12 -17.28
C THR A 104 0.35 4.60 -17.11
N HIS A 105 -0.90 5.04 -17.32
CA HIS A 105 -1.25 6.46 -17.34
C HIS A 105 -1.67 7.00 -15.96
N THR A 106 -0.73 7.12 -15.02
CA THR A 106 -1.06 7.43 -13.62
C THR A 106 -1.26 8.92 -13.28
N TRP A 107 -0.96 9.86 -14.19
CA TRP A 107 -0.94 11.30 -13.90
C TRP A 107 -2.07 12.05 -14.60
N SER A 108 -2.72 12.97 -13.89
CA SER A 108 -3.51 14.04 -14.52
C SER A 108 -2.67 15.32 -14.61
N ILE A 109 -2.91 16.13 -15.65
CA ILE A 109 -2.23 17.43 -15.82
C ILE A 109 -2.49 18.33 -14.60
N ALA A 110 -3.73 18.32 -14.07
CA ALA A 110 -4.08 19.07 -12.87
C ALA A 110 -3.23 18.65 -11.65
N SER A 111 -3.10 17.35 -11.40
CA SER A 111 -2.28 16.82 -10.31
C SER A 111 -0.81 17.23 -10.44
N ALA A 112 -0.25 17.15 -11.66
CA ALA A 112 1.13 17.56 -11.93
C ALA A 112 1.34 19.06 -11.65
N THR A 113 0.44 19.92 -12.14
CA THR A 113 0.50 21.37 -11.93
C THR A 113 0.36 21.74 -10.45
N SER A 114 -0.55 21.10 -9.70
CA SER A 114 -0.68 21.34 -8.26
C SER A 114 0.59 20.99 -7.48
N ILE A 115 1.24 19.87 -7.81
CA ILE A 115 2.52 19.47 -7.17
C ILE A 115 3.62 20.46 -7.53
N ALA A 116 3.74 20.84 -8.80
CA ALA A 116 4.72 21.83 -9.25
C ALA A 116 4.56 23.17 -8.51
N TRP A 117 3.32 23.64 -8.31
CA TRP A 117 3.04 24.87 -7.57
C TRP A 117 3.47 24.79 -6.10
N VAL A 118 3.20 23.66 -5.41
CA VAL A 118 3.63 23.44 -4.02
C VAL A 118 5.16 23.44 -3.91
N VAL A 119 5.86 22.80 -4.87
CA VAL A 119 7.33 22.80 -4.91
C VAL A 119 7.89 24.20 -5.14
N ILE A 120 7.33 24.97 -6.08
CA ILE A 120 7.74 26.36 -6.34
C ILE A 120 7.52 27.24 -5.10
N ALA A 121 6.34 27.15 -4.47
CA ALA A 121 6.02 27.90 -3.26
C ALA A 121 7.02 27.58 -2.13
N TYR A 122 7.32 26.30 -1.91
CA TYR A 122 8.30 25.87 -0.91
C TYR A 122 9.71 26.43 -1.19
N LEU A 123 10.18 26.35 -2.44
CA LEU A 123 11.48 26.89 -2.83
C LEU A 123 11.56 28.42 -2.64
N LEU A 124 10.47 29.15 -2.91
CA LEU A 124 10.40 30.59 -2.66
C LEU A 124 10.40 30.92 -1.17
N THR A 125 9.70 30.15 -0.32
CA THR A 125 9.78 30.29 1.14
C THR A 125 11.20 30.06 1.64
N VAL A 126 11.87 29.00 1.18
CA VAL A 126 13.26 28.70 1.52
C VAL A 126 14.20 29.83 1.08
N ALA A 127 14.12 30.28 -0.17
CA ALA A 127 14.98 31.34 -0.71
C ALA A 127 14.82 32.66 0.05
N SER A 128 13.57 33.09 0.30
CA SER A 128 13.26 34.28 1.10
C SER A 128 13.88 34.19 2.50
N SER A 129 13.66 33.06 3.18
CA SER A 129 14.10 32.88 4.55
C SER A 129 15.62 32.75 4.73
N LEU A 130 16.35 32.32 3.69
CA LEU A 130 17.83 32.31 3.70
C LEU A 130 18.45 33.66 3.30
N ALA A 131 17.75 34.47 2.52
CA ALA A 131 18.22 35.78 2.07
C ALA A 131 18.32 36.79 3.21
N ASP A 132 17.34 36.81 4.12
CA ASP A 132 17.32 37.71 5.29
C ASP A 132 16.98 36.96 6.58
N VAL A 133 17.98 36.23 7.08
CA VAL A 133 17.91 35.52 8.37
C VAL A 133 17.79 36.50 9.55
N SER A 134 18.36 37.70 9.41
CA SER A 134 18.35 38.77 10.43
C SER A 134 16.95 39.29 10.75
N SER A 135 16.05 39.41 9.77
CA SER A 135 14.66 39.82 10.01
C SER A 135 13.71 38.65 10.35
N ASN A 136 14.13 37.40 10.12
CA ASN A 136 13.27 36.21 10.22
C ASN A 136 13.71 35.20 11.31
N ILE A 137 14.47 35.65 12.31
CA ILE A 137 15.10 34.83 13.37
C ILE A 137 14.12 33.86 14.05
N ASN A 138 12.87 34.30 14.28
CA ASN A 138 11.82 33.50 14.92
C ASN A 138 11.33 32.29 14.09
N SER A 139 11.83 32.08 12.86
CA SER A 139 11.45 30.96 11.98
C SER A 139 9.91 30.88 11.79
N ASN A 140 9.26 32.02 11.55
CA ASN A 140 7.83 32.10 11.25
C ASN A 140 7.54 31.54 9.84
N GLY A 141 7.49 30.21 9.72
CA GLY A 141 7.12 29.48 8.51
C GLY A 141 8.07 28.33 8.12
N GLN A 142 9.38 28.44 8.38
CA GLN A 142 10.36 27.41 7.96
C GLN A 142 10.16 26.06 8.66
N GLY A 143 10.01 26.07 9.99
CA GLY A 143 9.70 24.87 10.77
C GLY A 143 8.42 24.21 10.25
N THR A 144 7.36 24.99 10.07
CA THR A 144 6.08 24.54 9.51
C THR A 144 6.24 23.92 8.13
N GLY A 145 6.90 24.61 7.19
CA GLY A 145 7.17 24.09 5.85
C GLY A 145 8.00 22.80 5.86
N SER A 146 8.94 22.67 6.80
CA SER A 146 9.74 21.45 6.99
C SER A 146 8.91 20.29 7.54
N VAL A 147 7.98 20.53 8.48
CA VAL A 147 7.04 19.47 8.94
C VAL A 147 6.14 19.02 7.80
N TRP A 148 5.58 19.92 7.00
CA TRP A 148 4.63 19.54 5.94
C TRP A 148 5.28 18.94 4.69
N LEU A 149 6.61 18.94 4.59
CA LEU A 149 7.35 18.50 3.41
C LEU A 149 7.05 17.04 3.04
N TRP A 150 6.76 16.16 4.01
CA TRP A 150 6.42 14.75 3.77
C TRP A 150 5.15 14.55 2.94
N LEU A 151 4.25 15.56 2.87
CA LEU A 151 3.05 15.48 2.02
C LEU A 151 3.42 15.28 0.55
N ILE A 152 4.50 15.91 0.06
CA ILE A 152 4.92 15.81 -1.35
C ILE A 152 5.24 14.36 -1.75
N PRO A 153 6.20 13.65 -1.09
CA PRO A 153 6.47 12.24 -1.37
C PRO A 153 5.25 11.32 -1.19
N ILE A 154 4.42 11.54 -0.17
CA ILE A 154 3.23 10.70 0.07
C ILE A 154 2.17 10.91 -1.02
N VAL A 155 1.91 12.15 -1.45
CA VAL A 155 0.96 12.44 -2.54
C VAL A 155 1.48 11.89 -3.88
N ILE A 156 2.77 12.06 -4.19
CA ILE A 156 3.37 11.49 -5.41
C ILE A 156 3.25 9.96 -5.40
N GLY A 157 3.66 9.30 -4.31
CA GLY A 157 3.55 7.85 -4.17
C GLY A 157 2.10 7.36 -4.24
N TRP A 158 1.14 8.12 -3.69
CA TRP A 158 -0.28 7.79 -3.81
C TRP A 158 -0.80 7.94 -5.23
N LEU A 159 -0.42 8.98 -5.98
CA LEU A 159 -0.82 9.15 -7.38
C LEU A 159 -0.25 8.06 -8.30
N GLN A 160 0.98 7.57 -8.02
CA GLN A 160 1.57 6.43 -8.71
C GLN A 160 0.83 5.11 -8.42
N LEU A 161 0.29 4.93 -7.20
CA LEU A 161 -0.37 3.69 -6.76
C LEU A 161 -1.88 3.66 -7.02
N SER A 162 -2.58 4.77 -6.81
CA SER A 162 -4.04 4.87 -6.79
C SER A 162 -4.72 4.28 -8.06
N PRO A 163 -4.26 4.58 -9.28
CA PRO A 163 -4.87 4.02 -10.50
C PRO A 163 -4.74 2.49 -10.63
N LYS A 164 -3.80 1.86 -9.92
CA LYS A 164 -3.63 0.40 -9.85
C LYS A 164 -4.47 -0.25 -8.74
N CYS A 165 -5.10 0.56 -7.88
CA CYS A 165 -5.90 0.15 -6.72
C CYS A 165 -7.38 0.53 -6.83
N ASP A 166 -7.82 1.08 -7.97
CA ASP A 166 -9.21 1.45 -8.25
C ASP A 166 -10.11 0.20 -8.28
N TYR A 167 -11.01 0.08 -7.31
CA TYR A 167 -11.86 -1.11 -7.15
C TYR A 167 -12.68 -1.43 -8.40
N ALA A 168 -13.27 -0.43 -9.07
CA ALA A 168 -14.08 -0.67 -10.26
C ALA A 168 -13.24 -1.18 -11.43
N ARG A 169 -12.00 -0.69 -11.58
CA ARG A 169 -11.06 -1.18 -12.59
C ARG A 169 -10.57 -2.59 -12.29
N VAL A 170 -10.12 -2.84 -11.07
CA VAL A 170 -9.58 -4.16 -10.68
C VAL A 170 -10.70 -5.21 -10.72
N ARG A 171 -11.92 -4.87 -10.29
CA ARG A 171 -13.11 -5.73 -10.44
C ARG A 171 -13.41 -6.03 -11.91
N LYS A 172 -13.43 -5.03 -12.80
CA LYS A 172 -13.67 -5.26 -14.24
C LYS A 172 -12.56 -6.10 -14.89
N ALA A 173 -11.30 -5.88 -14.50
CA ALA A 173 -10.18 -6.72 -14.94
C ALA A 173 -10.37 -8.18 -14.48
N MET A 174 -10.83 -8.37 -13.24
CA MET A 174 -11.12 -9.68 -12.66
C MET A 174 -12.27 -10.38 -13.39
N GLU A 175 -13.41 -9.72 -13.57
CA GLU A 175 -14.58 -10.22 -14.30
C GLU A 175 -14.22 -10.64 -15.75
N ASN A 176 -13.38 -9.86 -16.44
CA ASN A 176 -12.87 -10.19 -17.78
C ASN A 176 -12.01 -11.47 -17.79
N ALA A 177 -11.14 -11.66 -16.80
CA ALA A 177 -10.29 -12.84 -16.72
C ALA A 177 -11.07 -14.08 -16.26
N ASP A 178 -11.99 -13.94 -15.30
CA ASP A 178 -12.83 -15.01 -14.81
C ASP A 178 -13.73 -15.61 -15.90
N ALA A 179 -14.13 -14.83 -16.90
CA ALA A 179 -14.83 -15.33 -18.09
C ALA A 179 -13.99 -16.31 -18.96
N MET A 180 -12.66 -16.34 -18.75
CA MET A 180 -11.72 -17.26 -19.41
C MET A 180 -11.36 -18.48 -18.56
N ALA A 181 -11.77 -18.53 -17.29
CA ALA A 181 -11.34 -19.59 -16.37
C ALA A 181 -12.07 -20.92 -16.59
N PHE A 182 -11.32 -22.02 -16.43
CA PHE A 182 -11.80 -23.40 -16.52
C PHE A 182 -11.56 -24.17 -15.21
N VAL A 183 -12.47 -25.08 -14.89
CA VAL A 183 -12.44 -25.94 -13.70
C VAL A 183 -12.56 -27.42 -14.09
N ALA A 184 -11.86 -28.29 -13.36
CA ALA A 184 -12.03 -29.74 -13.48
C ALA A 184 -13.24 -30.19 -12.66
N THR A 185 -14.08 -31.05 -13.23
CA THR A 185 -15.21 -31.69 -12.52
C THR A 185 -14.80 -33.05 -11.95
N ASP A 186 -15.60 -33.60 -11.03
CA ASP A 186 -15.40 -34.96 -10.51
C ASP A 186 -15.44 -36.04 -11.60
N HIS A 187 -16.19 -35.79 -12.68
CA HIS A 187 -16.28 -36.68 -13.84
C HIS A 187 -15.07 -36.59 -14.80
N GLY A 188 -14.04 -35.80 -14.47
CA GLY A 188 -12.84 -35.62 -15.32
C GLY A 188 -13.07 -34.73 -16.55
N VAL A 189 -14.28 -34.17 -16.72
CA VAL A 189 -14.58 -33.19 -17.76
C VAL A 189 -14.12 -31.81 -17.28
N VAL A 190 -13.42 -31.07 -18.15
CA VAL A 190 -13.06 -29.67 -17.90
C VAL A 190 -14.15 -28.78 -18.49
N VAL A 191 -14.73 -27.91 -17.66
CA VAL A 191 -15.80 -26.97 -18.02
C VAL A 191 -15.37 -25.53 -17.71
N LYS A 192 -16.06 -24.53 -18.28
CA LYS A 192 -15.82 -23.14 -17.87
C LYS A 192 -16.30 -22.94 -16.43
N ALA A 193 -15.58 -22.13 -15.66
CA ALA A 193 -15.95 -21.79 -14.30
C ALA A 193 -17.31 -21.09 -14.23
N SER A 194 -17.62 -20.24 -15.23
CA SER A 194 -18.93 -19.57 -15.39
C SER A 194 -20.12 -20.51 -15.48
N ASP A 195 -19.91 -21.69 -16.04
CA ASP A 195 -20.99 -22.63 -16.39
C ASP A 195 -21.21 -23.65 -15.25
N HIS A 196 -20.31 -23.67 -14.27
CA HIS A 196 -20.33 -24.61 -13.14
C HIS A 196 -20.82 -23.98 -11.83
N SER A 197 -20.44 -22.74 -11.55
CA SER A 197 -20.76 -22.04 -10.30
C SER A 197 -20.68 -20.52 -10.50
N GLU A 198 -21.26 -19.73 -9.59
CA GLU A 198 -20.99 -18.30 -9.51
C GLU A 198 -19.66 -18.01 -8.80
N MET A 199 -19.13 -18.95 -8.01
CA MET A 199 -17.86 -18.81 -7.30
C MET A 199 -16.66 -18.77 -8.25
N ARG A 200 -15.61 -18.05 -7.85
CA ARG A 200 -14.35 -17.89 -8.60
C ARG A 200 -13.16 -18.22 -7.71
N ALA A 201 -12.11 -18.80 -8.30
CA ALA A 201 -10.89 -19.19 -7.61
C ALA A 201 -10.22 -18.04 -6.83
N VAL A 202 -10.29 -16.85 -7.43
CA VAL A 202 -9.91 -15.57 -6.85
C VAL A 202 -11.15 -14.68 -6.99
N SER A 203 -11.49 -13.89 -5.98
CA SER A 203 -12.60 -12.92 -6.06
C SER A 203 -12.19 -11.63 -5.33
N ILE A 204 -12.84 -10.52 -5.66
CA ILE A 204 -12.65 -9.24 -4.96
C ILE A 204 -14.02 -8.78 -4.46
N ASP A 205 -14.45 -9.43 -3.38
CA ASP A 205 -15.76 -9.19 -2.80
C ASP A 205 -15.72 -8.03 -1.78
N THR A 206 -16.84 -7.31 -1.67
CA THR A 206 -17.08 -6.36 -0.58
C THR A 206 -17.71 -7.03 0.63
N ASP A 207 -18.40 -8.15 0.42
CA ASP A 207 -19.33 -8.71 1.40
C ASP A 207 -18.65 -9.84 2.19
N ILE A 208 -17.56 -9.50 2.88
CA ILE A 208 -16.93 -10.43 3.83
C ILE A 208 -17.87 -10.61 5.03
N GLU A 209 -18.47 -11.80 5.17
CA GLU A 209 -19.36 -12.10 6.30
C GLU A 209 -18.69 -11.90 7.68
N ASN A 210 -17.37 -12.12 7.79
CA ASN A 210 -16.60 -11.97 9.02
C ASN A 210 -15.13 -11.51 8.78
N PRO A 211 -14.84 -10.20 8.56
CA PRO A 211 -13.46 -9.71 8.45
C PRO A 211 -12.71 -9.82 9.79
N SER A 212 -11.37 -9.88 9.76
CA SER A 212 -10.57 -9.88 11.01
C SER A 212 -10.60 -8.51 11.70
N SER A 213 -10.87 -7.46 10.92
CA SER A 213 -11.07 -6.08 11.35
C SER A 213 -12.02 -5.36 10.40
N ASN A 214 -12.99 -4.60 10.93
CA ASN A 214 -13.87 -3.74 10.13
C ASN A 214 -13.08 -2.74 9.25
N ASP A 215 -11.86 -2.37 9.67
CA ASP A 215 -10.99 -1.49 8.88
C ASP A 215 -10.52 -2.13 7.56
N GLU A 216 -10.58 -3.47 7.41
CA GLU A 216 -10.31 -4.12 6.12
C GLU A 216 -11.34 -3.73 5.04
N MET A 217 -12.53 -3.27 5.40
CA MET A 217 -13.56 -2.81 4.46
C MET A 217 -13.44 -1.33 4.08
N LEU A 218 -12.57 -0.56 4.77
CA LEU A 218 -12.51 0.90 4.64
C LEU A 218 -11.49 1.37 3.59
N THR A 219 -11.75 2.51 2.95
CA THR A 219 -11.04 2.94 1.73
C THR A 219 -9.53 3.16 1.95
N PRO A 220 -8.65 2.65 1.06
CA PRO A 220 -7.22 2.97 1.11
C PRO A 220 -6.96 4.48 0.91
N PRO A 221 -5.81 5.03 1.33
CA PRO A 221 -4.64 4.34 1.88
C PRO A 221 -4.66 4.15 3.40
N VAL A 222 -5.43 4.95 4.15
CA VAL A 222 -5.35 5.05 5.62
C VAL A 222 -5.52 3.70 6.32
N TYR A 223 -6.40 2.85 5.79
CA TYR A 223 -6.74 1.54 6.38
C TYR A 223 -5.90 0.36 5.85
N ASN A 224 -4.89 0.59 5.00
CA ASN A 224 -4.03 -0.46 4.43
C ASN A 224 -3.31 -1.31 5.49
N TYR A 225 -3.07 -0.75 6.68
CA TYR A 225 -2.47 -1.46 7.81
C TYR A 225 -3.28 -2.71 8.23
N ALA A 226 -4.60 -2.71 8.05
CA ALA A 226 -5.48 -3.82 8.38
C ALA A 226 -5.41 -4.95 7.34
N ARG A 227 -5.24 -4.63 6.05
CA ARG A 227 -5.23 -5.59 4.93
C ARG A 227 -3.89 -6.25 4.67
N ALA A 228 -2.79 -5.63 5.08
CA ALA A 228 -1.44 -6.09 4.73
C ALA A 228 -1.19 -7.57 5.05
N ILE A 229 -1.76 -8.07 6.15
CA ILE A 229 -1.56 -9.44 6.62
C ILE A 229 -2.45 -10.44 5.86
N SER A 230 -3.75 -10.15 5.73
CA SER A 230 -4.71 -11.00 5.01
C SER A 230 -4.34 -11.15 3.54
N TRP A 231 -4.04 -10.05 2.84
CA TRP A 231 -3.66 -10.07 1.42
C TRP A 231 -2.37 -10.85 1.16
N SER A 232 -1.35 -10.68 2.02
CA SER A 232 -0.10 -11.43 1.90
C SER A 232 -0.28 -12.93 2.14
N ARG A 233 -1.25 -13.31 2.98
CA ARG A 233 -1.56 -14.73 3.21
C ARG A 233 -2.24 -15.33 1.99
N SER A 234 -3.22 -14.64 1.41
CA SER A 234 -3.82 -15.04 0.14
C SER A 234 -2.74 -15.25 -0.93
N ALA A 235 -1.84 -14.26 -1.09
CA ALA A 235 -0.69 -14.35 -1.99
C ALA A 235 0.17 -15.62 -1.80
N GLU A 236 0.51 -15.90 -0.55
CA GLU A 236 1.31 -17.05 -0.15
C GLU A 236 0.58 -18.37 -0.46
N ASP A 237 -0.75 -18.42 -0.39
CA ASP A 237 -1.53 -19.60 -0.75
C ASP A 237 -1.48 -19.88 -2.27
N VAL A 238 -1.64 -18.87 -3.13
CA VAL A 238 -1.49 -19.02 -4.59
C VAL A 238 -0.06 -19.41 -4.95
N PHE A 239 0.93 -18.73 -4.37
CA PHE A 239 2.34 -19.07 -4.55
C PHE A 239 2.64 -20.52 -4.14
N ASN A 240 2.07 -20.99 -3.04
CA ASN A 240 2.26 -22.36 -2.59
C ASN A 240 1.63 -23.38 -3.55
N ALA A 241 0.44 -23.12 -4.09
CA ALA A 241 -0.16 -23.97 -5.13
C ALA A 241 0.78 -24.11 -6.35
N PHE A 242 1.28 -22.98 -6.89
CA PHE A 242 2.28 -23.00 -7.97
C PHE A 242 3.58 -23.73 -7.60
N ARG A 243 4.10 -23.49 -6.40
CA ARG A 243 5.33 -24.10 -5.89
C ARG A 243 5.21 -25.63 -5.80
N ILE A 244 4.06 -26.13 -5.35
CA ILE A 244 3.79 -27.57 -5.22
C ILE A 244 3.58 -28.19 -6.60
N ALA A 245 2.76 -27.58 -7.45
CA ALA A 245 2.55 -28.02 -8.83
C ALA A 245 3.86 -28.09 -9.63
N SER A 246 4.73 -27.08 -9.49
CA SER A 246 6.07 -27.04 -10.09
C SER A 246 7.00 -28.14 -9.55
N ASN A 247 6.94 -28.42 -8.25
CA ASN A 247 7.75 -29.49 -7.64
C ASN A 247 7.28 -30.88 -8.09
N ASN A 248 5.98 -31.13 -8.19
CA ASN A 248 5.44 -32.39 -8.72
C ASN A 248 5.84 -32.58 -10.20
N ALA A 249 5.80 -31.52 -11.00
CA ALA A 249 6.24 -31.55 -12.40
C ALA A 249 7.75 -31.86 -12.52
N LYS A 250 8.61 -31.27 -11.68
CA LYS A 250 10.05 -31.60 -11.62
C LYS A 250 10.30 -33.06 -11.22
N LEU A 251 9.45 -33.63 -10.37
CA LEU A 251 9.49 -35.04 -9.99
C LEU A 251 8.85 -35.98 -11.02
N HIS A 252 8.46 -35.47 -12.21
CA HIS A 252 7.84 -36.24 -13.28
C HIS A 252 6.58 -36.99 -12.82
N ARG A 253 5.77 -36.34 -11.98
CA ARG A 253 4.48 -36.85 -11.50
C ARG A 253 3.36 -36.18 -12.30
N PRO A 254 2.52 -36.92 -13.04
CA PRO A 254 1.34 -36.34 -13.67
C PRO A 254 0.24 -36.08 -12.62
N VAL A 255 -0.76 -35.29 -13.01
CA VAL A 255 -1.93 -34.98 -12.18
C VAL A 255 -2.83 -36.21 -12.04
N MET A 256 -3.16 -36.87 -13.15
CA MET A 256 -3.96 -38.09 -13.16
C MET A 256 -3.25 -39.27 -12.48
N THR A 257 -3.97 -39.93 -11.58
CA THR A 257 -3.48 -41.03 -10.75
C THR A 257 -3.20 -42.26 -11.62
N GLY A 258 -1.99 -42.81 -11.52
CA GLY A 258 -1.58 -43.99 -12.30
C GLY A 258 -1.23 -43.70 -13.76
N ALA A 259 -1.36 -42.46 -14.24
CA ALA A 259 -0.84 -42.08 -15.55
C ALA A 259 0.70 -42.10 -15.56
N THR A 260 1.28 -42.41 -16.71
CA THR A 260 2.73 -42.28 -16.94
C THR A 260 3.06 -40.86 -17.41
N TRP A 261 4.11 -40.25 -16.87
CA TRP A 261 4.56 -38.93 -17.31
C TRP A 261 5.02 -38.95 -18.78
N MET A 262 4.38 -38.10 -19.59
CA MET A 262 4.76 -37.87 -20.98
C MET A 262 5.90 -36.85 -21.04
N ASN A 263 7.07 -37.28 -21.51
CA ASN A 263 8.21 -36.39 -21.74
C ASN A 263 7.98 -35.52 -22.97
N SER A 264 8.21 -34.21 -22.86
CA SER A 264 8.23 -33.33 -24.04
C SER A 264 9.57 -33.43 -24.75
N ASN A 265 9.53 -33.32 -26.08
CA ASN A 265 10.73 -33.08 -26.90
C ASN A 265 11.29 -31.65 -26.71
N ARG A 266 10.56 -30.74 -26.05
CA ARG A 266 10.99 -29.38 -25.75
C ARG A 266 11.47 -29.26 -24.31
N ARG A 267 12.68 -28.71 -24.10
CA ARG A 267 13.19 -28.41 -22.75
C ARG A 267 12.26 -27.45 -22.03
N ASN A 268 12.00 -27.70 -20.74
CA ASN A 268 11.14 -26.90 -19.87
C ASN A 268 9.66 -26.81 -20.29
N PHE A 269 9.19 -27.63 -21.24
CA PHE A 269 7.78 -27.72 -21.58
C PHE A 269 7.13 -28.90 -20.86
N ILE A 270 6.00 -28.65 -20.18
CA ILE A 270 5.19 -29.70 -19.55
C ILE A 270 4.09 -30.07 -20.54
N GLU A 271 4.06 -31.31 -20.99
CA GLU A 271 3.02 -31.76 -21.93
C GLU A 271 1.61 -31.56 -21.32
N PRO A 272 0.64 -30.96 -22.05
CA PRO A 272 -0.70 -30.71 -21.53
C PRO A 272 -1.43 -31.95 -20.99
N GLY A 273 -1.06 -33.15 -21.47
CA GLY A 273 -1.58 -34.42 -20.96
C GLY A 273 -1.20 -34.71 -19.51
N ASN A 274 -0.02 -34.29 -19.05
CA ASN A 274 0.42 -34.48 -17.66
C ASN A 274 -0.34 -33.58 -16.67
N ARG A 275 -1.01 -32.54 -17.19
CA ARG A 275 -1.70 -31.49 -16.44
C ARG A 275 -3.22 -31.68 -16.36
N LYS A 276 -3.73 -32.83 -16.80
CA LYS A 276 -5.16 -33.19 -16.77
C LYS A 276 -5.43 -34.20 -15.65
N GLY A 277 -6.61 -34.08 -15.05
CA GLY A 277 -7.17 -34.98 -14.04
C GLY A 277 -8.56 -34.50 -13.63
N ASN A 278 -9.25 -35.27 -12.77
CA ASN A 278 -10.52 -34.83 -12.18
C ASN A 278 -10.30 -33.79 -11.05
N ALA A 279 -11.39 -33.22 -10.53
CA ALA A 279 -11.35 -32.22 -9.45
C ALA A 279 -10.50 -32.66 -8.23
N SER A 280 -10.65 -33.92 -7.80
CA SER A 280 -9.93 -34.47 -6.64
C SER A 280 -8.43 -34.62 -6.90
N GLU A 281 -8.04 -35.03 -8.11
CA GLU A 281 -6.65 -35.20 -8.55
C GLU A 281 -5.94 -33.85 -8.70
N VAL A 282 -6.59 -32.91 -9.39
CA VAL A 282 -6.11 -31.53 -9.54
C VAL A 282 -5.93 -30.86 -8.18
N ASN A 283 -6.87 -31.07 -7.25
CA ASN A 283 -6.75 -30.55 -5.89
C ASN A 283 -5.60 -31.22 -5.12
N ALA A 284 -5.49 -32.56 -5.16
CA ALA A 284 -4.39 -33.29 -4.53
C ALA A 284 -3.01 -32.87 -5.06
N TYR A 285 -2.91 -32.54 -6.35
CA TYR A 285 -1.67 -32.12 -7.01
C TYR A 285 -1.13 -30.77 -6.52
N CYS A 286 -2.01 -29.87 -6.06
CA CYS A 286 -1.63 -28.57 -5.48
C CYS A 286 -1.61 -28.56 -3.93
N ARG A 287 -2.07 -29.64 -3.29
CA ARG A 287 -2.29 -29.66 -1.83
C ARG A 287 -0.97 -29.70 -1.07
N LEU A 288 -0.86 -28.84 -0.05
CA LEU A 288 0.21 -28.93 0.96
C LEU A 288 0.18 -30.32 1.62
N PRO A 289 1.34 -30.99 1.80
CA PRO A 289 1.39 -32.28 2.49
C PRO A 289 0.78 -32.20 3.89
N LEU A 290 0.17 -33.29 4.39
CA LEU A 290 -0.53 -33.29 5.68
C LEU A 290 0.35 -32.93 6.89
N TYR A 291 1.67 -33.12 6.78
CA TYR A 291 2.66 -32.72 7.79
C TYR A 291 3.09 -31.25 7.70
N ALA A 292 2.76 -30.54 6.62
CA ALA A 292 3.09 -29.14 6.44
C ALA A 292 2.12 -28.26 7.25
N VAL A 293 2.49 -27.95 8.49
CA VAL A 293 1.73 -27.01 9.34
C VAL A 293 1.63 -25.66 8.63
N ARG A 294 0.42 -25.30 8.18
CA ARG A 294 0.15 -23.98 7.59
C ARG A 294 0.44 -22.91 8.64
N SER A 295 1.51 -22.16 8.43
CA SER A 295 1.82 -20.95 9.19
C SER A 295 0.62 -20.00 9.09
N PRO A 296 0.18 -19.36 10.18
CA PRO A 296 -0.84 -18.31 10.10
C PRO A 296 -0.30 -17.05 9.39
N TRP A 297 1.03 -16.93 9.24
CA TRP A 297 1.76 -15.81 8.62
C TRP A 297 2.38 -16.21 7.28
N ALA A 298 2.34 -15.31 6.30
CA ALA A 298 3.07 -15.44 5.04
C ALA A 298 4.59 -15.41 5.25
N THR A 299 5.34 -16.03 4.33
CA THR A 299 6.79 -16.17 4.45
C THR A 299 7.46 -14.80 4.38
N GLY A 300 8.32 -14.49 5.36
CA GLY A 300 9.00 -13.19 5.46
C GLY A 300 8.11 -12.00 5.83
N MET A 301 6.82 -12.21 6.17
CA MET A 301 5.84 -11.15 6.50
C MET A 301 6.41 -10.02 7.36
N PHE A 302 6.97 -10.35 8.54
CA PHE A 302 7.45 -9.33 9.47
C PHE A 302 8.67 -8.57 8.96
N SER A 303 9.57 -9.22 8.20
CA SER A 303 10.68 -8.53 7.51
C SER A 303 10.16 -7.57 6.44
N ARG A 304 9.08 -7.94 5.74
CA ARG A 304 8.37 -7.03 4.84
C ARG A 304 7.79 -5.88 5.68
N MET A 305 6.86 -6.13 6.60
CA MET A 305 6.21 -5.07 7.40
C MET A 305 7.18 -4.08 8.08
N PHE A 306 8.33 -4.57 8.56
CA PHE A 306 9.40 -3.75 9.14
C PHE A 306 10.00 -2.75 8.14
N VAL A 307 10.47 -3.17 6.96
CA VAL A 307 11.10 -2.26 5.99
C VAL A 307 10.09 -1.24 5.40
N ALA A 308 8.79 -1.58 5.39
CA ALA A 308 7.71 -0.67 4.94
C ALA A 308 7.39 0.38 5.98
N SER A 309 7.70 0.11 7.23
CA SER A 309 7.55 1.07 8.32
C SER A 309 8.79 1.94 8.43
N LEU A 310 9.98 1.37 8.19
CA LEU A 310 11.25 2.09 8.28
C LEU A 310 11.31 3.33 7.37
N LEU A 311 10.89 3.22 6.11
CA LEU A 311 11.00 4.34 5.17
C LEU A 311 10.02 5.50 5.44
N PRO A 312 8.70 5.28 5.68
CA PRO A 312 7.80 6.33 6.13
C PRO A 312 8.16 6.90 7.50
N LEU A 313 8.65 6.08 8.45
CA LEU A 313 9.12 6.58 9.75
C LEU A 313 10.39 7.43 9.60
N ALA A 314 11.34 7.03 8.75
CA ALA A 314 12.51 7.83 8.43
C ALA A 314 12.12 9.16 7.75
N LEU A 315 11.17 9.14 6.82
CA LEU A 315 10.60 10.34 6.20
C LEU A 315 9.95 11.26 7.26
N GLN A 316 9.05 10.72 8.08
CA GLN A 316 8.36 11.45 9.15
C GLN A 316 9.35 12.11 10.11
N TRP A 317 10.33 11.35 10.62
CA TRP A 317 11.32 11.85 11.56
C TRP A 317 12.38 12.74 10.92
N ALA A 318 12.69 12.59 9.63
CA ALA A 318 13.54 13.54 8.91
C ALA A 318 12.83 14.89 8.77
N THR A 319 11.54 14.92 8.37
CA THR A 319 10.79 16.17 8.20
C THR A 319 10.44 16.83 9.54
N THR A 320 9.91 16.07 10.50
CA THR A 320 9.61 16.58 11.85
C THR A 320 10.89 16.93 12.61
N GLY A 321 11.93 16.10 12.54
CA GLY A 321 13.22 16.35 13.17
C GLY A 321 13.92 17.58 12.59
N SER A 322 13.84 17.80 11.27
CA SER A 322 14.35 19.03 10.64
C SER A 322 13.64 20.28 11.17
N ALA A 323 12.31 20.23 11.33
CA ALA A 323 11.56 21.34 11.93
C ALA A 323 11.91 21.57 13.42
N VAL A 324 12.16 20.49 14.18
CA VAL A 324 12.68 20.59 15.55
C VAL A 324 14.08 21.21 15.56
N ILE A 325 14.99 20.79 14.68
CA ILE A 325 16.37 21.31 14.56
C ILE A 325 16.36 22.81 14.24
N VAL A 326 15.57 23.24 13.24
CA VAL A 326 15.43 24.65 12.84
C VAL A 326 15.09 25.54 14.03
N VAL A 327 14.16 25.10 14.89
CA VAL A 327 13.64 25.89 16.02
C VAL A 327 14.43 25.68 17.32
N TYR A 328 15.07 24.52 17.49
CA TYR A 328 15.91 24.24 18.66
C TYR A 328 17.26 24.95 18.58
N LEU A 329 17.78 25.16 17.36
CA LEU A 329 19.05 25.83 17.09
C LEU A 329 18.91 27.31 16.66
N THR A 330 17.69 27.85 16.59
CA THR A 330 17.52 29.31 16.59
C THR A 330 18.02 29.90 17.92
N PRO A 331 18.41 31.19 17.95
CA PRO A 331 18.96 31.83 19.14
C PRO A 331 18.04 31.66 20.36
N THR A 332 18.64 31.46 21.54
CA THR A 332 18.06 30.84 22.75
C THR A 332 17.99 29.30 22.72
N VAL A 333 19.04 28.67 22.17
CA VAL A 333 19.19 27.21 22.01
C VAL A 333 18.55 26.40 23.15
N GLY A 334 17.53 25.61 22.82
CA GLY A 334 16.71 24.89 23.79
C GLY A 334 15.35 24.46 23.23
N LEU A 335 14.56 23.77 24.07
CA LEU A 335 13.17 23.43 23.73
C LEU A 335 12.25 24.62 24.03
N GLY A 336 11.80 25.30 22.98
CA GLY A 336 10.71 26.27 23.02
C GLY A 336 9.34 25.65 22.72
N CYS A 337 8.29 26.46 22.79
CA CYS A 337 6.90 26.05 22.50
C CYS A 337 6.74 25.38 21.12
N ARG A 338 7.32 26.03 20.09
CA ARG A 338 7.31 25.58 18.69
C ARG A 338 7.97 24.19 18.53
N SER A 339 9.21 24.03 19.02
CA SER A 339 9.97 22.77 18.90
C SER A 339 9.35 21.62 19.71
N LEU A 340 8.80 21.91 20.90
CA LEU A 340 8.09 20.90 21.69
C LEU A 340 6.82 20.44 20.96
N GLY A 341 6.08 21.37 20.33
CA GLY A 341 4.88 21.04 19.56
C GLY A 341 5.15 20.08 18.40
N TYR A 342 6.24 20.30 17.64
CA TYR A 342 6.66 19.38 16.59
C TYR A 342 7.15 18.03 17.14
N LEU A 343 7.91 18.04 18.25
CA LEU A 343 8.39 16.80 18.89
C LEU A 343 7.22 15.94 19.40
N MET A 344 6.23 16.56 20.04
CA MET A 344 4.98 15.89 20.42
C MET A 344 4.26 15.31 19.22
N TYR A 345 4.17 16.06 18.12
CA TYR A 345 3.53 15.59 16.88
C TYR A 345 4.21 14.33 16.30
N GLY A 346 5.55 14.31 16.22
CA GLY A 346 6.32 13.17 15.73
C GLY A 346 6.23 11.94 16.66
N ALA A 347 6.29 12.17 17.97
CA ALA A 347 6.14 11.12 18.97
C ALA A 347 4.72 10.48 18.92
N LEU A 348 3.67 11.30 18.92
CA LEU A 348 2.29 10.82 18.83
C LEU A 348 2.02 10.11 17.50
N ALA A 349 2.54 10.60 16.37
CA ALA A 349 2.43 9.92 15.08
C ALA A 349 3.08 8.52 15.11
N THR A 350 4.23 8.38 15.77
CA THR A 350 4.91 7.09 15.95
C THR A 350 4.11 6.14 16.84
N VAL A 351 3.52 6.65 17.93
CA VAL A 351 2.63 5.87 18.82
C VAL A 351 1.38 5.39 18.06
N VAL A 352 0.75 6.27 17.26
CA VAL A 352 -0.40 5.92 16.40
C VAL A 352 -0.05 4.78 15.45
N TRP A 353 1.08 4.89 14.72
CA TRP A 353 1.56 3.83 13.83
C TRP A 353 1.72 2.50 14.58
N ALA A 354 2.39 2.51 15.74
CA ALA A 354 2.62 1.31 16.53
C ALA A 354 1.30 0.68 17.02
N MET A 355 0.36 1.48 17.53
CA MET A 355 -0.96 1.01 17.98
C MET A 355 -1.76 0.37 16.85
N LEU A 356 -1.81 1.01 15.67
CA LEU A 356 -2.55 0.48 14.52
C LEU A 356 -1.91 -0.81 13.99
N VAL A 357 -0.59 -0.83 13.78
CA VAL A 357 0.15 -2.03 13.34
C VAL A 357 -0.05 -3.20 14.31
N MET A 358 0.11 -2.97 15.62
CA MET A 358 -0.09 -4.01 16.63
C MET A 358 -1.55 -4.48 16.68
N SER A 359 -2.54 -3.60 16.48
CA SER A 359 -3.95 -4.01 16.39
C SER A 359 -4.20 -4.95 15.21
N SER A 360 -3.56 -4.73 14.06
CA SER A 360 -3.68 -5.60 12.88
C SER A 360 -3.09 -6.99 13.14
N ILE A 361 -1.88 -7.04 13.71
CA ILE A 361 -1.21 -8.29 14.11
C ILE A 361 -2.08 -9.08 15.11
N LEU A 362 -2.65 -8.43 16.12
CA LEU A 362 -3.50 -9.07 17.13
C LEU A 362 -4.86 -9.50 16.57
N SER A 363 -5.50 -8.72 15.68
CA SER A 363 -6.72 -9.13 14.97
C SER A 363 -6.48 -10.39 14.15
N HIS A 364 -5.43 -10.41 13.33
CA HIS A 364 -5.11 -11.56 12.48
C HIS A 364 -4.72 -12.80 13.28
N TYR A 365 -4.02 -12.61 14.41
CA TYR A 365 -3.72 -13.70 15.36
C TYR A 365 -5.01 -14.28 15.94
N ALA A 366 -5.89 -13.45 16.51
CA ALA A 366 -7.15 -13.92 17.08
C ALA A 366 -8.03 -14.66 16.05
N PHE A 367 -8.12 -14.13 14.83
CA PHE A 367 -8.84 -14.75 13.72
C PHE A 367 -8.23 -16.10 13.32
N SER A 368 -6.93 -16.13 13.04
CA SER A 368 -6.22 -17.34 12.55
C SER A 368 -6.19 -18.52 13.54
N TYR A 369 -6.39 -18.27 14.84
CA TYR A 369 -6.49 -19.31 15.86
C TYR A 369 -7.95 -19.67 16.21
N SER A 370 -8.90 -18.74 16.09
CA SER A 370 -10.32 -19.04 16.28
C SER A 370 -10.88 -20.01 15.23
N ASP A 371 -10.33 -19.99 14.02
CA ASP A 371 -10.72 -20.85 12.89
C ASP A 371 -10.15 -22.29 12.97
N ARG A 372 -9.34 -22.60 14.01
CA ARG A 372 -8.73 -23.94 14.17
C ARG A 372 -9.59 -24.82 15.10
N PRO A 373 -10.18 -25.94 14.62
CA PRO A 373 -11.05 -26.81 15.43
C PRO A 373 -10.34 -27.56 16.58
N ARG A 374 -9.02 -27.37 16.75
CA ARG A 374 -8.22 -27.84 17.90
C ARG A 374 -7.25 -26.76 18.37
N SER A 375 -7.72 -25.53 18.55
CA SER A 375 -6.93 -24.49 19.22
C SER A 375 -6.57 -24.93 20.66
N PRO A 376 -5.28 -24.95 21.06
CA PRO A 376 -4.88 -25.21 22.44
C PRO A 376 -5.10 -24.00 23.37
N PHE A 377 -5.42 -22.83 22.81
CA PHE A 377 -5.66 -21.62 23.58
C PHE A 377 -7.08 -21.57 24.13
N SER A 378 -7.22 -21.16 25.40
CA SER A 378 -8.53 -20.93 26.01
C SER A 378 -9.31 -19.86 25.25
N SER A 379 -10.63 -20.03 25.19
CA SER A 379 -11.55 -19.04 24.60
C SER A 379 -11.40 -17.65 25.24
N THR A 380 -11.08 -17.58 26.53
CA THR A 380 -10.76 -16.35 27.26
C THR A 380 -9.53 -15.64 26.71
N THR A 381 -8.45 -16.37 26.38
CA THR A 381 -7.22 -15.76 25.83
C THR A 381 -7.49 -15.10 24.48
N LEU A 382 -8.22 -15.78 23.59
CA LEU A 382 -8.57 -15.23 22.28
C LEU A 382 -9.52 -14.02 22.40
N ARG A 383 -10.45 -14.02 23.36
CA ARG A 383 -11.30 -12.87 23.68
C ARG A 383 -10.49 -11.66 24.17
N LEU A 384 -9.51 -11.87 25.05
CA LEU A 384 -8.62 -10.81 25.54
C LEU A 384 -7.76 -10.22 24.41
N VAL A 385 -7.21 -11.05 23.51
CA VAL A 385 -6.46 -10.58 22.34
C VAL A 385 -7.35 -9.76 21.40
N LYS A 386 -8.60 -10.21 21.14
CA LYS A 386 -9.57 -9.45 20.32
C LYS A 386 -9.96 -8.12 20.97
N LEU A 387 -10.14 -8.10 22.30
CA LEU A 387 -10.39 -6.86 23.05
C LEU A 387 -9.19 -5.90 22.97
N ALA A 388 -7.97 -6.37 23.21
CA ALA A 388 -6.75 -5.58 23.13
C ALA A 388 -6.52 -5.01 21.71
N SER A 389 -6.75 -5.82 20.67
CA SER A 389 -6.76 -5.38 19.26
C SER A 389 -7.72 -4.21 19.05
N ASN A 390 -8.97 -4.36 19.49
CA ASN A 390 -9.98 -3.30 19.35
C ASN A 390 -9.60 -2.04 20.13
N LEU A 391 -9.14 -2.15 21.37
CA LEU A 391 -8.72 -1.00 22.19
C LEU A 391 -7.53 -0.25 21.56
N LEU A 392 -6.52 -0.96 21.07
CA LEU A 392 -5.40 -0.37 20.34
C LEU A 392 -5.84 0.33 19.07
N ARG A 393 -6.81 -0.23 18.33
CA ARG A 393 -7.36 0.37 17.12
C ARG A 393 -8.12 1.66 17.39
N TRP A 394 -9.06 1.62 18.34
CA TRP A 394 -9.85 2.80 18.74
C TRP A 394 -8.97 3.89 19.36
N GLY A 395 -8.06 3.52 20.26
CA GLY A 395 -7.09 4.43 20.85
C GLY A 395 -6.16 5.05 19.80
N GLY A 396 -5.63 4.24 18.88
CA GLY A 396 -4.77 4.72 17.79
C GLY A 396 -5.48 5.74 16.89
N LYS A 397 -6.75 5.51 16.53
CA LYS A 397 -7.57 6.48 15.78
C LYS A 397 -7.84 7.76 16.58
N LEU A 398 -8.17 7.65 17.87
CA LEU A 398 -8.41 8.80 18.73
C LEU A 398 -7.15 9.67 18.86
N VAL A 399 -6.00 9.06 19.14
CA VAL A 399 -4.71 9.77 19.20
C VAL A 399 -4.35 10.37 17.84
N ALA A 400 -4.66 9.71 16.72
CA ALA A 400 -4.45 10.28 15.38
C ALA A 400 -5.28 11.55 15.14
N ILE A 401 -6.56 11.56 15.55
CA ILE A 401 -7.44 12.74 15.45
C ILE A 401 -6.89 13.88 16.32
N VAL A 402 -6.54 13.60 17.59
CA VAL A 402 -5.94 14.59 18.49
C VAL A 402 -4.63 15.14 17.92
N ASN A 403 -3.78 14.29 17.36
CA ASN A 403 -2.50 14.69 16.78
C ASN A 403 -2.66 15.53 15.48
N ALA A 404 -3.68 15.23 14.67
CA ALA A 404 -4.03 16.02 13.49
C ALA A 404 -4.56 17.41 13.87
N ILE A 405 -5.44 17.50 14.88
CA ILE A 405 -5.89 18.78 15.44
C ILE A 405 -4.71 19.57 16.00
N TRP A 406 -3.81 18.90 16.74
CA TRP A 406 -2.62 19.52 17.32
C TRP A 406 -1.70 20.16 16.27
N ILE A 407 -1.35 19.45 15.18
CA ILE A 407 -0.42 20.01 14.19
C ILE A 407 -1.05 21.13 13.35
N ILE A 408 -2.36 21.08 13.09
CA ILE A 408 -3.09 22.18 12.44
C ILE A 408 -3.14 23.40 13.37
N ALA A 409 -3.49 23.20 14.64
CA ALA A 409 -3.51 24.27 15.64
C ALA A 409 -2.12 24.90 15.83
N ALA A 410 -1.06 24.10 15.98
CA ALA A 410 0.31 24.59 16.09
C ALA A 410 0.73 25.41 14.86
N GLY A 411 0.34 24.97 13.65
CA GLY A 411 0.53 25.75 12.43
C GLY A 411 -0.19 27.10 12.47
N MET A 412 -1.48 27.11 12.84
CA MET A 412 -2.27 28.35 12.97
C MET A 412 -1.69 29.31 14.01
N LEU A 413 -1.36 28.83 15.21
CA LEU A 413 -0.78 29.61 16.31
C LEU A 413 0.58 30.23 15.93
N GLN A 414 1.31 29.63 14.99
CA GLN A 414 2.56 30.16 14.46
C GLN A 414 2.36 31.20 13.36
N PHE A 415 1.30 31.09 12.54
CA PHE A 415 0.96 32.11 11.54
C PHE A 415 0.23 33.32 12.11
N THR A 416 -0.31 33.23 13.33
CA THR A 416 -0.91 34.35 14.07
C THR A 416 0.02 34.96 15.12
N ASP A 417 1.32 34.63 15.07
CA ASP A 417 2.36 35.12 15.99
C ASP A 417 2.07 34.91 17.49
N ILE A 418 1.17 33.99 17.86
CA ILE A 418 0.87 33.70 19.28
C ILE A 418 2.09 33.12 20.01
N TYR A 419 2.98 32.45 19.29
CA TYR A 419 4.27 32.01 19.83
C TYR A 419 5.34 33.12 19.92
N ASP A 420 5.11 34.31 19.36
CA ASP A 420 6.06 35.42 19.42
C ASP A 420 5.92 36.19 20.74
N ASN A 421 6.36 35.55 21.82
CA ASN A 421 6.32 36.10 23.17
C ASN A 421 7.54 35.66 23.97
N CYS A 422 7.88 36.41 25.03
CA CYS A 422 9.08 36.15 25.83
C CYS A 422 9.12 34.74 26.43
N TYR A 423 8.00 34.10 26.73
CA TYR A 423 7.98 32.74 27.28
C TYR A 423 8.41 31.70 26.24
N CYS A 424 7.85 31.78 25.02
CA CYS A 424 8.16 30.84 23.95
C CYS A 424 9.50 31.10 23.28
N ASN A 425 9.90 32.38 23.11
CA ASN A 425 11.17 32.77 22.50
C ASN A 425 12.37 32.74 23.47
N SER A 426 12.18 32.50 24.77
CA SER A 426 13.31 32.33 25.73
C SER A 426 13.60 30.86 26.04
N SER A 427 12.97 29.93 25.31
CA SER A 427 13.07 28.47 25.52
C SER A 427 12.84 28.01 26.97
N VAL A 428 11.87 28.64 27.66
CA VAL A 428 11.57 28.40 29.09
C VAL A 428 11.29 26.93 29.40
N LEU A 429 10.67 26.19 28.47
CA LEU A 429 10.34 24.78 28.64
C LEU A 429 11.58 23.88 28.69
N GLY A 430 12.61 24.18 27.90
CA GLY A 430 13.87 23.43 27.87
C GLY A 430 14.92 23.89 28.87
N ARG A 431 14.95 25.19 29.19
CA ARG A 431 15.94 25.78 30.11
C ARG A 431 15.44 25.94 31.54
N GLY A 432 14.13 25.89 31.76
CA GLY A 432 13.50 26.24 33.02
C GLY A 432 13.47 27.76 33.27
N VAL A 433 12.59 28.19 34.17
CA VAL A 433 12.32 29.61 34.45
C VAL A 433 13.56 30.39 34.92
N GLN A 434 14.54 29.71 35.55
CA GLN A 434 15.75 30.33 36.10
C GLN A 434 16.88 30.56 35.08
N TYR A 435 16.89 29.82 33.97
CA TYR A 435 17.97 29.88 32.96
C TYR A 435 17.46 30.28 31.56
N ALA A 436 16.18 30.61 31.45
CA ALA A 436 15.60 31.22 30.28
C ALA A 436 16.11 32.66 30.10
N TYR A 437 16.37 33.03 28.86
CA TYR A 437 16.92 34.32 28.47
C TYR A 437 16.43 34.65 27.06
N TYR A 438 16.29 35.93 26.74
CA TYR A 438 15.93 36.42 25.42
C TYR A 438 17.11 37.19 24.84
N ILE A 439 17.46 36.92 23.58
CA ILE A 439 18.57 37.58 22.89
C ILE A 439 18.01 38.80 22.16
N VAL A 440 18.47 40.00 22.55
CA VAL A 440 18.02 41.28 21.99
C VAL A 440 18.87 41.70 20.78
N GLU A 441 20.15 41.33 20.78
CA GLU A 441 21.12 41.62 19.71
C GLU A 441 21.87 40.31 19.40
N LEU A 442 21.92 39.94 18.12
CA LEU A 442 22.56 38.69 17.66
C LEU A 442 23.99 38.96 17.25
N ASP A 443 24.93 38.14 17.72
CA ASP A 443 26.28 38.13 17.20
C ASP A 443 26.33 37.41 15.82
N GLY A 444 27.34 37.74 15.01
CA GLY A 444 27.60 37.09 13.73
C GLY A 444 27.83 35.58 13.86
N VAL A 445 28.32 35.12 15.03
CA VAL A 445 28.47 33.70 15.36
C VAL A 445 27.11 33.00 15.48
N ASP A 446 26.16 33.58 16.22
CA ASP A 446 24.80 33.03 16.39
C ASP A 446 24.07 32.94 15.05
N LEU A 447 24.18 33.99 14.23
CA LEU A 447 23.57 34.06 12.91
C LEU A 447 24.21 33.06 11.93
N GLY A 448 25.53 32.81 12.06
CA GLY A 448 26.24 31.76 11.33
C GLY A 448 25.80 30.35 11.72
N GLN A 449 25.67 30.06 13.02
CA GLN A 449 25.16 28.78 13.51
C GLN A 449 23.71 28.52 13.09
N THR A 450 22.85 29.53 13.21
CA THR A 450 21.45 29.47 12.78
C THR A 450 21.34 29.14 11.28
N LYS A 451 22.12 29.84 10.43
CA LYS A 451 22.20 29.54 8.98
C LYS A 451 22.64 28.10 8.69
N ALA A 452 23.68 27.62 9.39
CA ALA A 452 24.17 26.26 9.21
C ALA A 452 23.13 25.20 9.64
N ALA A 453 22.45 25.41 10.76
CA ALA A 453 21.37 24.55 11.24
C ALA A 453 20.20 24.48 10.24
N TRP A 454 19.78 25.62 9.71
CA TRP A 454 18.69 25.71 8.73
C TRP A 454 19.04 25.01 7.41
N PHE A 455 20.26 25.18 6.91
CA PHE A 455 20.74 24.48 5.72
C PHE A 455 20.82 22.96 5.96
N GLY A 456 21.33 22.52 7.11
CA GLY A 456 21.39 21.11 7.49
C GLY A 456 20.01 20.45 7.59
N ALA A 457 19.03 21.15 8.18
CA ALA A 457 17.65 20.70 8.27
C ALA A 457 16.97 20.61 6.89
N LEU A 458 17.16 21.62 6.03
CA LEU A 458 16.67 21.61 4.64
C LEU A 458 17.26 20.42 3.86
N ALA A 459 18.57 20.20 3.97
CA ALA A 459 19.26 19.09 3.32
C ALA A 459 18.75 17.73 3.83
N LEU A 460 18.51 17.57 5.14
CA LEU A 460 17.96 16.35 5.73
C LEU A 460 16.53 16.05 5.23
N ALA A 461 15.61 17.01 5.38
CA ALA A 461 14.21 16.83 4.95
C ALA A 461 14.10 16.62 3.42
N GLY A 462 14.85 17.40 2.64
CA GLY A 462 14.86 17.31 1.18
C GLY A 462 15.46 16.00 0.66
N SER A 463 16.62 15.58 1.17
CA SER A 463 17.29 14.36 0.71
C SER A 463 16.49 13.09 1.04
N VAL A 464 15.89 13.00 2.22
CA VAL A 464 15.06 11.84 2.60
C VAL A 464 13.75 11.82 1.80
N SER A 465 13.17 12.98 1.48
CA SER A 465 11.96 13.08 0.66
C SER A 465 12.22 12.71 -0.81
N LEU A 466 13.32 13.19 -1.39
CA LEU A 466 13.76 12.78 -2.73
C LEU A 466 14.13 11.29 -2.76
N GLY A 467 14.79 10.78 -1.72
CA GLY A 467 15.09 9.35 -1.56
C GLY A 467 13.83 8.49 -1.46
N PHE A 468 12.78 8.97 -0.78
CA PHE A 468 11.48 8.31 -0.72
C PHE A 468 10.79 8.30 -2.09
N ILE A 469 10.75 9.42 -2.81
CA ILE A 469 10.19 9.49 -4.17
C ILE A 469 10.95 8.56 -5.12
N PHE A 470 12.28 8.62 -5.13
CA PHE A 470 13.13 7.76 -5.93
C PHE A 470 12.90 6.28 -5.61
N TYR A 471 12.77 5.92 -4.33
CA TYR A 471 12.48 4.57 -3.91
C TYR A 471 11.07 4.13 -4.33
N MET A 472 10.06 4.98 -4.23
CA MET A 472 8.69 4.68 -4.70
C MET A 472 8.66 4.49 -6.21
N SER A 473 9.28 5.39 -6.99
CA SER A 473 9.49 5.21 -8.43
C SER A 473 10.26 3.94 -8.74
N LEU A 474 11.33 3.61 -8.00
CA LEU A 474 12.05 2.35 -8.17
C LEU A 474 11.19 1.13 -7.80
N LEU A 475 10.19 1.25 -6.92
CA LEU A 475 9.23 0.18 -6.67
C LEU A 475 8.12 0.07 -7.72
N THR A 476 7.75 1.15 -8.40
CA THR A 476 6.80 1.09 -9.53
C THR A 476 7.48 0.69 -10.84
N ASP A 477 8.74 1.10 -11.00
CA ASP A 477 9.54 1.02 -12.22
C ASP A 477 10.63 -0.07 -12.13
N LEU A 478 10.66 -0.85 -11.03
CA LEU A 478 11.11 -2.25 -11.01
C LEU A 478 9.94 -3.25 -11.09
N VAL A 479 8.74 -2.77 -11.42
CA VAL A 479 7.67 -3.57 -12.05
C VAL A 479 7.53 -3.27 -13.57
N PRO A 480 8.61 -3.22 -14.40
CA PRO A 480 8.50 -3.34 -15.83
C PRO A 480 8.80 -4.79 -16.23
N ILE A 481 8.00 -5.30 -17.18
CA ILE A 481 8.18 -6.61 -17.83
C ILE A 481 7.86 -7.78 -16.89
#